data_AF-A0A920GWF4-F1
#
_entry.id   AF-A0A920GWF4-F1
#
_cell.length_a   1.000
_cell.length_b   1.000
_cell.length_c   1.000
_cell.angle_alpha   90.00
_cell.angle_beta   90.00
_cell.angle_gamma   90.00
#
_symmetry.space_group_name_H-M   'P 1'
#
loop_
_entity.id
_entity.type
_entity.pdbx_description
1 polymer ?
#
loop_
_entity_poly.entity_id
_entity_poly.type
_entity_poly.pdbx_seq_one_letter_code
_entity_poly.pdbx_strand_id
1 'polypeptide(L)'
;MMNCVLCDSPIRKSYQTNDKKNYHECSSCGLIFLDCNDRLSYEDEKARYESHQNSPTDISYRNFLNQLFQPLSQKINKDNIGLDFGCGPGPTYFKNV
;
A
#
# COMPACT_ATOMS: atom_id res chain seq x y z
N MET A 1 17.06 1.11 12.52
CA MET A 1 15.91 0.74 13.38
C MET A 1 16.17 -0.63 13.98
N MET A 2 15.99 -0.85 15.29
CA MET A 2 16.33 -2.15 15.93
C MET A 2 15.11 -3.05 16.20
N ASN A 3 13.89 -2.49 16.14
CA ASN A 3 12.64 -3.20 16.40
C ASN A 3 11.76 -3.27 15.15
N CYS A 4 10.91 -4.29 15.11
CA CYS A 4 9.92 -4.49 14.06
C CYS A 4 8.85 -3.40 14.10
N VAL A 5 8.59 -2.77 12.94
CA VAL A 5 7.59 -1.69 12.81
C VAL A 5 6.13 -2.12 13.05
N LEU A 6 5.87 -3.42 13.11
CA LEU A 6 4.51 -3.97 13.30
C LEU A 6 4.27 -4.51 14.70
N CYS A 7 5.21 -5.31 15.23
CA CYS A 7 5.05 -6.01 16.51
C CYS A 7 6.05 -5.60 17.59
N ASP A 8 6.92 -4.62 17.30
CA ASP A 8 7.95 -4.07 18.19
C ASP A 8 9.00 -5.07 18.73
N SER A 9 8.94 -6.33 18.29
CA SER A 9 9.96 -7.33 18.63
C SER A 9 11.33 -6.98 18.00
N PRO A 10 12.46 -7.36 18.62
CA PRO A 10 13.79 -7.13 18.05
C PRO A 10 13.96 -7.79 16.68
N ILE A 11 14.57 -7.08 15.75
CA ILE A 11 14.94 -7.61 14.42
C ILE A 11 16.14 -8.54 14.60
N ARG A 12 16.13 -9.70 13.93
CA ARG A 12 17.24 -10.67 14.01
C ARG A 12 17.94 -10.92 12.68
N LYS A 13 17.30 -10.60 11.55
CA LYS A 13 17.83 -10.86 10.23
C LYS A 13 17.72 -9.63 9.36
N SER A 14 18.82 -9.32 8.68
CA SER A 14 18.92 -8.25 7.69
C SER A 14 19.64 -8.78 6.47
N TYR A 15 19.25 -8.31 5.29
CA TYR A 15 19.88 -8.67 4.02
C TYR A 15 19.76 -7.52 3.03
N GLN A 16 20.66 -7.49 2.06
CA GLN A 16 20.65 -6.51 0.98
C GLN A 16 20.11 -7.13 -0.31
N THR A 17 19.26 -6.41 -1.02
CA THR A 17 18.71 -6.79 -2.33
C THR A 17 19.59 -6.27 -3.47
N ASN A 18 19.34 -6.74 -4.71
CA ASN A 18 20.12 -6.35 -5.89
C ASN A 18 20.07 -4.85 -6.20
N ASP A 19 19.01 -4.15 -5.77
CA ASP A 19 18.88 -2.69 -5.84
C ASP A 19 19.63 -1.95 -4.71
N LYS A 20 20.50 -2.67 -3.99
CA LYS A 20 21.36 -2.19 -2.89
C LYS A 20 20.61 -1.69 -1.65
N LYS A 21 19.31 -1.95 -1.55
CA LYS A 21 18.51 -1.63 -0.37
C LYS A 21 18.63 -2.69 0.71
N ASN A 22 18.56 -2.26 1.96
CA ASN A 22 18.59 -3.13 3.13
C ASN A 22 17.17 -3.44 3.58
N TYR A 23 16.90 -4.72 3.77
CA TYR A 23 15.65 -5.22 4.31
C TYR A 23 15.90 -5.94 5.63
N HIS A 24 14.89 -5.89 6.49
CA HIS A 24 14.84 -6.57 7.77
C HIS A 24 13.73 -7.60 7.76
N GLU A 25 13.95 -8.71 8.43
CA GLU A 25 12.96 -9.76 8.65
C GLU A 25 12.77 -9.97 10.16
N CYS A 26 11.52 -9.83 10.62
CA CYS A 26 11.15 -10.06 12.01
C CYS A 26 10.97 -11.56 12.28
N SER A 27 11.74 -12.13 13.20
CA SER A 27 11.60 -13.55 13.56
C SER A 27 10.36 -13.85 14.41
N SER A 28 9.69 -12.83 14.95
CA SER A 28 8.48 -13.01 15.77
C SER A 28 7.21 -13.04 14.91
N CYS A 29 7.01 -12.07 14.01
CA CYS A 29 5.80 -11.96 13.20
C CYS A 29 6.01 -12.29 11.71
N GLY A 30 7.25 -12.50 11.27
CA GLY A 30 7.58 -12.79 9.87
C GLY A 30 7.54 -11.58 8.93
N LEU A 31 7.31 -10.36 9.44
CA LEU A 31 7.28 -9.16 8.59
C LEU A 31 8.66 -8.91 7.97
N ILE A 32 8.68 -8.75 6.64
CA ILE A 32 9.81 -8.23 5.88
C ILE A 32 9.56 -6.75 5.59
N PHE A 33 10.52 -5.88 5.93
CA PHE A 33 10.37 -4.44 5.76
C PHE A 33 11.69 -3.73 5.45
N LEU A 34 11.60 -2.60 4.75
CA LEU A 34 12.74 -1.80 4.32
C LEU A 34 13.36 -1.01 5.51
N ASP A 35 14.69 -0.97 5.58
CA ASP A 35 15.44 -0.12 6.52
C ASP A 35 15.01 1.35 6.35
N CYS A 36 14.89 2.09 7.45
CA CYS A 36 14.46 3.48 7.42
C CYS A 36 15.42 4.39 6.64
N ASN A 37 16.71 4.06 6.58
CA ASN A 37 17.71 4.83 5.85
C ASN A 37 17.61 4.67 4.34
N ASP A 38 16.97 3.59 3.86
CA ASP A 38 16.75 3.33 2.42
C ASP A 38 15.36 3.77 1.94
N ARG A 39 14.57 4.42 2.81
CA ARG A 39 13.27 4.99 2.45
C ARG A 39 13.47 6.28 1.66
N LEU A 40 12.52 6.55 0.77
CA LEU A 40 12.44 7.84 0.10
C LEU A 40 12.18 8.95 1.13
N SER A 41 12.63 10.16 0.80
CA SER A 41 12.14 11.36 1.49
C SER A 41 10.63 11.49 1.26
N TYR A 42 9.97 12.29 2.10
CA TYR A 42 8.54 12.57 1.92
C TYR A 42 8.27 13.20 0.55
N GLU A 43 9.15 14.11 0.12
CA GLU A 43 9.07 14.81 -1.16
C GLU A 43 9.20 13.85 -2.33
N ASP A 44 10.16 12.91 -2.28
CA ASP A 44 10.37 11.91 -3.31
C ASP A 44 9.23 10.88 -3.36
N GLU A 45 8.72 10.46 -2.20
CA GLU A 45 7.55 9.58 -2.10
C GLU A 45 6.32 10.24 -2.75
N LYS A 46 6.09 11.53 -2.46
CA LYS A 46 5.01 12.30 -3.05
C LYS A 46 5.17 12.47 -4.56
N ALA A 47 6.36 12.85 -5.03
CA ALA A 47 6.62 13.00 -6.47
C ALA A 47 6.40 11.68 -7.23
N ARG A 48 6.81 10.55 -6.64
CA ARG A 48 6.49 9.22 -7.17
C ARG A 48 4.99 8.96 -7.19
N TYR A 49 4.28 9.27 -6.10
CA TYR A 49 2.84 9.07 -6.01
C TYR A 49 2.06 9.87 -7.07
N GLU A 50 2.48 11.11 -7.34
CA GLU A 50 1.88 11.99 -8.36
C GLU A 50 2.08 11.49 -9.79
N SER A 51 3.00 10.54 -10.01
CA SER A 51 3.18 9.91 -11.33
C SER A 51 2.14 8.85 -11.67
N HIS A 52 1.27 8.45 -10.72
CA HIS A 52 0.24 7.44 -10.97
C HIS A 52 -0.81 7.91 -11.98
N GLN A 53 -1.08 7.08 -12.97
CA GLN A 53 -2.11 7.28 -13.98
C GLN A 53 -3.28 6.35 -13.71
N ASN A 54 -4.26 6.83 -12.93
CA ASN A 54 -5.51 6.12 -12.71
C ASN A 54 -6.56 6.65 -13.69
N SER A 55 -7.12 5.78 -14.54
CA SER A 55 -8.21 6.15 -15.44
C SER A 55 -9.50 5.44 -15.06
N PRO A 56 -10.56 6.18 -14.65
CA PRO A 56 -11.88 5.60 -14.39
C PRO A 56 -12.56 5.01 -15.63
N THR A 57 -12.04 5.29 -16.83
CA THR A 57 -12.53 4.72 -18.09
C THR A 57 -11.73 3.50 -18.54
N ASP A 58 -10.63 3.15 -17.86
CA ASP A 58 -9.90 1.92 -18.12
C ASP A 58 -10.68 0.71 -17.59
N ILE A 59 -11.18 -0.10 -18.52
CA ILE A 59 -11.97 -1.30 -18.21
C ILE A 59 -11.12 -2.35 -17.48
N SER A 60 -9.85 -2.51 -17.86
CA SER A 60 -8.95 -3.47 -17.22
C SER A 60 -8.69 -3.07 -15.78
N TYR A 61 -8.48 -1.77 -15.53
CA TYR A 61 -8.29 -1.23 -14.18
C TYR A 61 -9.54 -1.42 -13.32
N ARG A 62 -10.73 -1.13 -13.85
CA ARG A 62 -12.01 -1.38 -13.15
C ARG A 62 -12.22 -2.86 -12.86
N ASN A 63 -11.91 -3.74 -13.81
CA ASN A 63 -12.02 -5.18 -13.62
C ASN A 63 -11.09 -5.68 -12.51
N PHE A 64 -9.85 -5.16 -12.45
CA PHE A 64 -8.91 -5.44 -11.36
C PHE A 64 -9.49 -5.03 -10.00
N LEU A 65 -9.97 -3.79 -9.86
CA LEU A 65 -10.50 -3.30 -8.59
C LEU A 65 -11.81 -3.98 -8.18
N ASN A 66 -12.64 -4.39 -9.16
CA ASN A 66 -13.89 -5.12 -8.90
C ASN A 66 -13.67 -6.48 -8.24
N GLN A 67 -12.48 -7.09 -8.33
CA GLN A 67 -12.15 -8.33 -7.63
C GLN A 67 -12.27 -8.18 -6.10
N LEU A 68 -11.98 -6.99 -5.57
CA LEU A 68 -12.19 -6.65 -4.16
C LEU A 68 -13.56 -6.01 -3.92
N PHE A 69 -13.96 -5.05 -4.76
CA PHE A 69 -15.14 -4.23 -4.48
C PHE A 69 -16.45 -5.04 -4.51
N GLN A 70 -16.62 -5.95 -5.47
CA GLN A 70 -17.84 -6.76 -5.58
C GLN A 70 -18.11 -7.67 -4.37
N PRO A 71 -17.15 -8.45 -3.85
CA PRO A 71 -17.39 -9.23 -2.64
C PRO A 71 -17.52 -8.36 -1.39
N LEU A 72 -16.88 -7.19 -1.34
CA LEU A 72 -17.00 -6.27 -0.22
C LEU A 72 -18.38 -5.60 -0.17
N SER A 73 -18.93 -5.18 -1.31
CA SER A 73 -20.23 -4.51 -1.40
C SER A 73 -21.39 -5.37 -0.89
N GLN A 74 -21.26 -6.70 -0.98
CA GLN A 74 -22.23 -7.66 -0.43
C GLN A 74 -22.19 -7.76 1.11
N LYS A 75 -21.16 -7.21 1.75
CA LYS A 75 -20.92 -7.30 3.20
C LYS A 75 -21.09 -5.98 3.94
N ILE A 76 -21.33 -4.88 3.22
CA ILE A 76 -21.44 -3.54 3.78
C ILE A 76 -22.82 -2.94 3.45
N ASN A 77 -23.31 -2.06 4.34
CA ASN A 77 -24.54 -1.33 4.09
C ASN A 77 -24.28 -0.16 3.15
N LYS A 78 -25.28 0.20 2.33
CA LYS A 78 -25.18 1.33 1.39
C LYS A 78 -24.96 2.67 2.10
N ASP A 79 -25.47 2.81 3.32
CA ASP A 79 -25.35 4.05 4.10
C ASP A 79 -24.00 4.17 4.84
N ASN A 80 -23.11 3.20 4.68
CA ASN A 80 -21.78 3.25 5.28
C ASN A 80 -20.89 4.26 4.56
N ILE A 81 -20.14 5.04 5.33
CA ILE A 81 -19.13 5.97 4.82
C ILE A 81 -17.78 5.25 4.74
N GLY A 82 -17.17 5.25 3.55
CA GLY A 82 -15.86 4.64 3.29
C GLY A 82 -14.75 5.68 3.14
N LEU A 83 -13.53 5.31 3.55
CA LEU A 83 -12.29 6.05 3.29
C LEU A 83 -11.38 5.18 2.42
N ASP A 84 -10.95 5.72 1.28
CA ASP A 84 -10.07 5.04 0.34
C ASP A 84 -8.65 5.66 0.40
N PHE A 85 -7.76 5.02 1.17
CA PHE A 85 -6.37 5.43 1.24
C PHE A 85 -5.63 5.07 -0.04
N GLY A 86 -5.00 6.05 -0.67
CA GLY A 86 -4.20 5.82 -1.88
C GLY A 86 -5.00 5.79 -3.17
N CYS A 87 -6.22 6.33 -3.20
CA CYS A 87 -7.12 6.35 -4.37
C CYS A 87 -6.55 7.05 -5.63
N GLY A 88 -5.47 7.82 -5.48
CA GLY A 88 -4.80 8.53 -6.55
C GLY A 88 -5.55 9.79 -6.98
N PRO A 89 -5.00 10.55 -7.92
CA PRO A 89 -5.61 11.80 -8.41
C PRO A 89 -6.87 11.58 -9.25
N GLY A 90 -7.06 10.37 -9.80
CA GLY A 90 -8.20 9.98 -10.62
C GLY A 90 -9.08 8.94 -9.92
N PRO A 91 -9.96 9.33 -8.98
CA PRO A 91 -10.76 8.38 -8.22
C PRO A 91 -11.70 7.58 -9.14
N THR A 92 -11.53 6.26 -9.16
CA THR A 92 -12.31 5.36 -10.05
C THR A 92 -13.67 4.96 -9.46
N TYR A 93 -13.83 4.97 -8.13
CA TYR A 93 -15.08 4.58 -7.45
C TYR A 93 -15.86 5.70 -6.77
N PHE A 94 -15.43 6.97 -6.83
CA PHE A 94 -16.12 8.05 -6.11
C PHE A 94 -17.38 8.63 -6.80
N LYS A 95 -17.88 7.98 -7.87
CA LYS A 95 -19.18 8.35 -8.45
C LYS A 95 -20.22 7.27 -8.13
N ASN A 96 -20.94 7.52 -7.04
CA ASN A 96 -22.17 6.88 -6.60
C ASN A 96 -22.01 5.44 -6.08
N VAL A 97 -21.64 5.33 -4.80
CA VAL A 97 -22.23 4.29 -3.94
C VAL A 97 -23.60 4.79 -3.49
#